data_AF-A0A370IBD2-F1
#
_entry.id   AF-A0A370IBD2-F1
#
_cell.length_a   1.000
_cell.length_b   1.000
_cell.length_c   1.000
_cell.angle_alpha   90.00
_cell.angle_beta   90.00
_cell.angle_gamma   90.00
#
_symmetry.space_group_name_H-M   'P 1'
#
loop_
_entity.id
_entity.type
_entity.pdbx_description
1 polymer ?
#
loop_
_entity_poly.entity_id
_entity_poly.type
_entity_poly.pdbx_seq_one_letter_code
_entity_poly.pdbx_strand_id
1 'polypeptide(L)' 'MFYENGLSINVMYTVDDAKKRAVGFKLSEGMEVPAELATFKFARQKSKLAGTIRGSYFVIKNEY' A
#
# COMPACT_ATOMS: atom_id res chain seq x y z
N MET A 1 0.42 -8.41 5.14
CA MET A 1 0.08 -9.61 4.34
C MET A 1 0.78 -9.49 3.00
N PHE A 2 1.40 -10.57 2.52
CA PHE A 2 2.06 -10.64 1.22
C PHE A 2 1.33 -11.68 0.36
N TYR A 3 1.07 -11.35 -0.89
CA TYR A 3 0.41 -12.23 -1.85
C TYR A 3 1.44 -12.77 -2.84
N GLU A 4 1.16 -13.95 -3.43
CA GLU A 4 2.07 -14.60 -4.40
C GLU A 4 2.38 -13.71 -5.62
N ASN A 5 1.46 -12.82 -5.98
CA ASN A 5 1.65 -11.87 -7.09
C ASN A 5 2.56 -10.68 -6.75
N GLY A 6 3.12 -10.61 -5.53
CA GLY A 6 4.00 -9.52 -5.11
C GLY A 6 3.29 -8.30 -4.52
N LEU A 7 1.96 -8.35 -4.34
CA LEU A 7 1.24 -7.34 -3.57
C LEU A 7 1.57 -7.49 -2.08
N SER A 8 1.86 -6.37 -1.42
CA SER A 8 1.90 -6.28 0.04
C SER A 8 0.87 -5.29 0.54
N ILE A 9 0.12 -5.70 1.56
CA ILE A 9 -0.82 -4.86 2.29
C ILE A 9 -0.34 -4.72 3.72
N ASN A 10 -0.18 -3.47 4.14
CA ASN A 10 0.12 -3.10 5.52
C ASN A 10 -1.06 -2.32 6.10
N VAL A 11 -1.53 -2.74 7.27
CA VAL A 11 -2.58 -2.06 8.00
C VAL A 11 -2.00 -1.64 9.34
N MET A 12 -2.01 -0.34 9.60
CA MET A 12 -1.73 0.24 10.91
C MET A 12 -3.07 0.60 11.52
N TYR A 13 -3.38 0.05 12.68
CA TYR A 13 -4.64 0.33 13.38
C TYR A 13 -4.35 0.48 14.87
N THR A 14 -4.44 1.71 15.36
CA THR A 14 -4.30 2.03 16.79
C THR A 14 -5.65 2.44 17.35
N VAL A 15 -5.96 1.97 18.57
CA VAL A 15 -7.22 2.30 19.24
C VAL A 15 -7.24 3.79 19.63
N ASP A 16 -6.14 4.30 20.18
CA ASP A 16 -6.10 5.61 20.83
C ASP A 16 -5.93 6.83 19.91
N ASP A 17 -5.54 6.64 18.64
CA ASP A 17 -5.26 7.74 17.70
C ASP A 17 -5.73 7.39 16.28
N ALA A 18 -6.81 8.04 15.84
CA ALA A 18 -7.36 7.83 14.50
C ALA A 18 -6.39 8.22 13.38
N LYS A 19 -5.44 9.15 13.60
CA LYS A 19 -4.45 9.55 12.58
C LYS A 19 -3.40 8.47 12.34
N LYS A 20 -3.26 7.51 13.27
CA LYS A 20 -2.40 6.34 13.13
C LYS A 20 -3.16 5.11 12.59
N ARG A 21 -4.41 5.29 12.14
CA ARG A 21 -5.15 4.28 11.39
C ARG A 21 -4.94 4.48 9.90
N ALA A 22 -4.19 3.60 9.27
CA ALA A 22 -3.83 3.75 7.87
C ALA A 22 -3.60 2.41 7.17
N VAL A 23 -3.75 2.45 5.85
CA VAL A 23 -3.48 1.31 4.98
C VAL A 23 -2.44 1.71 3.95
N GLY A 24 -1.46 0.83 3.76
CA GLY A 24 -0.43 0.94 2.75
C GLY A 24 -0.47 -0.23 1.78
N PHE A 25 -0.41 0.06 0.49
CA PHE A 25 -0.19 -0.90 -0.59
C PHE A 25 1.23 -0.76 -1.11
N LYS A 26 1.90 -1.89 -1.38
CA LYS A 26 3.11 -1.90 -2.20
C LYS A 26 3.01 -2.99 -3.26
N LEU A 27 3.39 -2.63 -4.48
CA LEU A 27 3.50 -3.51 -5.63
C LEU A 27 4.98 -3.66 -5.96
N SER A 28 5.38 -4.90 -6.23
CA SER A 28 6.72 -5.24 -6.71
C SER A 28 6.97 -4.75 -8.14
N GLU A 29 8.23 -4.77 -8.55
CA GLU A 29 8.63 -4.42 -9.90
C GLU A 29 8.01 -5.35 -10.94
N GLY A 30 7.60 -4.80 -12.10
CA GLY A 30 6.96 -5.56 -13.18
C GLY A 30 5.47 -5.87 -12.99
N MET A 31 4.91 -5.59 -11.81
CA MET A 31 3.49 -5.82 -11.55
C MET A 31 2.60 -4.70 -12.11
N GLU A 32 1.51 -5.07 -12.79
CA GLU A 32 0.43 -4.13 -13.12
C GLU A 32 -0.41 -3.81 -11.89
N VAL A 33 -1.06 -2.63 -11.88
CA VAL A 33 -1.96 -2.26 -10.79
C VAL A 33 -3.25 -3.08 -10.93
N PRO A 34 -3.64 -3.89 -9.92
CA PRO A 34 -4.91 -4.63 -9.96
C PRO A 34 -6.10 -3.68 -10.16
N ALA A 35 -7.15 -4.16 -10.85
CA ALA A 35 -8.32 -3.34 -11.18
C ALA A 35 -9.00 -2.76 -9.93
N GLU A 36 -9.03 -3.53 -8.85
CA GLU A 36 -9.58 -3.15 -7.55
C GLU A 36 -8.82 -2.00 -6.90
N LEU A 37 -7.55 -1.84 -7.26
CA LEU A 37 -6.66 -0.81 -6.73
C LEU A 37 -6.46 0.36 -7.71
N ALA A 38 -7.09 0.34 -8.88
CA ALA A 38 -6.89 1.34 -9.94
C ALA A 38 -7.27 2.77 -9.52
N THR A 39 -8.14 2.92 -8.50
CA THR A 39 -8.56 4.22 -7.95
C THR A 39 -7.48 4.89 -7.09
N PHE A 40 -6.50 4.12 -6.60
CA PHE A 40 -5.43 4.64 -5.75
C PHE A 40 -4.30 5.24 -6.59
N LYS A 41 -3.75 6.36 -6.10
CA LYS A 41 -2.55 6.95 -6.71
C LYS A 41 -1.32 6.22 -6.19
N PHE A 42 -0.55 5.66 -7.12
CA PHE A 42 0.72 5.00 -6.81
C PHE A 42 1.90 5.90 -7.13
N ALA A 43 2.75 6.13 -6.13
CA ALA A 43 4.07 6.70 -6.31
C ALA A 43 5.04 5.59 -6.71
N ARG A 44 5.97 5.90 -7.62
CA ARG A 44 7.05 4.98 -8.01
C ARG A 44 8.34 5.40 -7.33
N GLN A 45 9.00 4.46 -6.65
CA GLN A 45 10.29 4.69 -6.01
C GLN A 45 11.27 3.61 -6.45
N LYS A 46 12.46 4.04 -6.89
CA LYS A 46 13.55 3.13 -7.24
C LYS A 46 14.25 2.67 -5.96
N SER A 47 14.26 1.36 -5.72
CA SER A 47 15.01 0.68 -4.67
C SER A 47 16.32 0.14 -5.23
N LYS A 48 17.38 0.21 -4.43
CA LYS A 48 18.67 -0.41 -4.77
C LYS A 48 18.63 -1.94 -4.68
N LEU A 49 17.70 -2.49 -3.90
CA LEU A 49 17.62 -3.93 -3.60
C LEU A 49 16.49 -4.66 -4.34
N ALA A 50 15.36 -3.98 -4.58
CA ALA A 50 14.13 -4.60 -5.10
C ALA A 50 13.61 -3.91 -6.38
N GLY A 51 14.47 -3.17 -7.08
CA GLY A 51 14.11 -2.46 -8.31
C GLY A 51 13.04 -1.38 -8.09
N THR A 52 12.13 -1.20 -9.04
CA THR A 52 11.07 -0.18 -8.96
C THR A 52 9.87 -0.65 -8.13
N ILE A 53 9.71 -0.09 -6.93
CA ILE A 53 8.55 -0.34 -6.07
C ILE A 53 7.48 0.71 -6.35
N ARG A 54 6.21 0.29 -6.40
CA ARG A 54 5.07 1.22 -6.46
C ARG A 54 4.31 1.16 -5.15
N GLY A 55 4.07 2.31 -4.53
CA GLY A 55 3.42 2.39 -3.22
C GLY A 55 2.24 3.36 -3.23
N SER A 56 1.21 3.04 -2.45
CA SER A 56 0.12 3.96 -2.12
C SER A 56 -0.18 3.87 -0.62
N TYR A 57 -0.58 4.98 -0.01
CA TYR A 57 -0.86 5.08 1.41
C TYR A 57 -2.02 6.05 1.65
N PHE A 58 -2.92 5.68 2.56
CA PHE A 58 -4.02 6.55 2.97
C PHE A 58 -4.40 6.31 4.44
N VAL A 59 -4.86 7.37 5.08
CA VAL A 59 -5.36 7.36 6.46
C VAL A 59 -6.85 7.05 6.44
N ILE A 60 -7.30 6.18 7.34
CA ILE A 60 -8.70 5.85 7.55
C ILE A 60 -9.33 7.01 8.34
N LYS A 61 -10.31 7.70 7.72
CA LYS A 61 -10.94 8.88 8.33
C LYS A 61 -12.18 8.57 9.17
N ASN A 62 -12.81 7.41 8.95
CA ASN A 62 -14.04 7.02 9.64
C ASN A 62 -13.76 5.91 10.64
N GLU A 63 -14.36 6.02 11.81
CA GLU A 63 -14.38 4.94 12.80
C GLU A 63 -15.66 4.15 12.58
N TYR A 64 -15.56 2.81 12.57
CA TYR A 64 -16.70 1.89 12.49
C TYR A 64 -16.77 1.08 13.78
#